data_AF-A0A7J4V9Z6-F1
#
_entry.id   AF-A0A7J4V9Z6-F1
#
_cell.length_a   1.000
_cell.length_b   1.000
_cell.length_c   1.000
_cell.angle_alpha   90.00
_cell.angle_beta   90.00
_cell.angle_gamma   90.00
#
_symmetry.space_group_name_H-M   'P 1'
#
loop_
_entity.id
_entity.type
_entity.pdbx_description
1 polymer ?
#
loop_
_entity_poly.entity_id
_entity_poly.type
_entity_poly.pdbx_seq_one_letter_code
_entity_poly.pdbx_strand_id
1 'polypeptide(L)'
;DQCVAQGVPFAREYGGYLDNRSFGGAQVSRTFYARGQTGQQLLLGAYSALSRQVGLGTVKMYERHEILDVVVIDGRARGIIARNMVTGELERHAADAVVLATGGYGNVYYLSTNAKGCNTTAIWRAHKRGAYFGNPCFVQIHPTCIPVSGEHQSKLTLMSESLRNDGRVWVPMKKGDTRKPNDIPEAERDYYLERRYPSFGNLVPRDVASRAAKQVCDEGRGVGASKMAVYLDFADAIKRQGKAKIEEKYGNLFDMYYEITDENPYEVPMRIYPAVHYTMGGLWVDYNLQTTIPGLFAAGEANFSDHGANRLGASALMQGLADGYFILPYTLGGYLGGTQFPKVSTDAPEFAEAEKNVKSVIDRLLAVKGTKSVDYFHKKLGKIMWDKVGMGRNEAGLKEAIAEIRELRDDFWKNVRVLGESEELNQSLEKAGRVADFLELAELMAVDALHRRESCGGHFREESQTEDNEAKRDDENFSYAAAWEFKGVGAEPKLHKEELTFEYCKPSQRSYK
;
A
#
# COMPACT_ATOMS: atom_id res chain seq x y z
N ASP A 1 3.33 -4.59 26.47
CA ASP A 1 1.94 -4.77 26.96
C ASP A 1 0.91 -3.68 26.59
N GLN A 2 1.27 -2.61 25.86
CA GLN A 2 0.32 -1.53 25.50
C GLN A 2 -1.00 -2.02 24.88
N CYS A 3 -0.93 -2.86 23.85
CA CYS A 3 -2.13 -3.39 23.17
C CYS A 3 -2.94 -4.33 24.07
N VAL A 4 -2.30 -5.12 24.92
CA VAL A 4 -2.99 -5.99 25.90
C VAL A 4 -3.73 -5.14 26.92
N ALA A 5 -3.12 -4.05 27.40
CA ALA A 5 -3.75 -3.10 28.32
C ALA A 5 -4.96 -2.38 27.69
N GLN A 6 -5.00 -2.28 26.36
CA GLN A 6 -6.15 -1.77 25.60
C GLN A 6 -7.22 -2.84 25.30
N GLY A 7 -7.07 -4.05 25.84
CA GLY A 7 -8.05 -5.13 25.69
C GLY A 7 -7.92 -5.92 24.40
N VAL A 8 -6.81 -5.82 23.66
CA VAL A 8 -6.60 -6.60 22.44
C VAL A 8 -6.46 -8.10 22.79
N PRO A 9 -7.35 -8.98 22.29
CA PRO A 9 -7.38 -10.40 22.65
C PRO A 9 -6.39 -11.21 21.81
N PHE A 10 -5.10 -10.99 22.05
CA PHE A 10 -4.05 -11.82 21.45
C PHE A 10 -4.18 -13.28 21.87
N ALA A 11 -3.75 -14.18 20.98
CA ALA A 11 -3.64 -15.61 21.25
C ALA A 11 -2.75 -15.86 22.47
N ARG A 12 -3.10 -16.91 23.21
CA ARG A 12 -2.45 -17.29 24.46
C ARG A 12 -2.08 -18.76 24.40
N GLU A 13 -0.90 -19.10 24.86
CA GLU A 13 -0.55 -20.49 25.14
C GLU A 13 -1.20 -20.97 26.46
N TYR A 14 -1.10 -22.27 26.76
CA TYR A 14 -1.71 -22.88 27.95
C TYR A 14 -1.31 -22.20 29.26
N GLY A 15 -0.06 -21.71 29.34
CA GLY A 15 0.44 -20.97 30.50
C GLY A 15 -0.08 -19.53 30.65
N GLY A 16 -0.85 -19.03 29.68
CA GLY A 16 -1.39 -17.66 29.67
C GLY A 16 -0.43 -16.60 29.13
N TYR A 17 0.75 -16.97 28.64
CA TYR A 17 1.63 -16.06 27.89
C TYR A 17 1.10 -15.83 26.47
N LEU A 18 1.54 -14.75 25.84
CA LEU A 18 1.20 -14.44 24.46
C LEU A 18 1.82 -15.47 23.51
N ASP A 19 1.02 -15.97 22.58
CA ASP A 19 1.46 -16.95 21.58
C ASP A 19 1.90 -16.28 20.27
N ASN A 20 2.83 -16.95 19.57
CA ASN A 20 3.47 -16.47 18.36
C ASN A 20 3.33 -17.49 17.22
N ARG A 21 3.30 -16.98 15.99
CA ARG A 21 3.37 -17.81 14.77
C ARG A 21 4.48 -17.38 13.82
N SER A 22 4.89 -18.30 12.96
CA SER A 22 5.75 -18.01 11.80
C SER A 22 4.95 -17.23 10.73
N PHE A 23 5.60 -16.27 10.08
CA PHE A 23 4.98 -15.40 9.08
C PHE A 23 6.05 -14.71 8.22
N GLY A 24 5.80 -14.58 6.91
CA GLY A 24 6.45 -13.53 6.10
C GLY A 24 7.96 -13.60 5.94
N GLY A 25 8.52 -14.74 5.53
CA GLY A 25 9.96 -14.90 5.27
C GLY A 25 10.83 -15.01 6.53
N ALA A 26 10.24 -15.02 7.73
CA ALA A 26 10.92 -15.37 8.97
C ALA A 26 10.68 -16.85 9.31
N GLN A 27 11.76 -17.61 9.51
CA GLN A 27 11.69 -19.01 9.98
C GLN A 27 11.40 -19.11 11.49
N VAL A 28 11.50 -18.01 12.23
CA VAL A 28 11.21 -17.94 13.67
C VAL A 28 9.78 -17.48 13.96
N SER A 29 9.16 -18.04 15.00
CA SER A 29 7.84 -17.63 15.49
C SER A 29 7.93 -16.37 16.34
N ARG A 30 7.65 -15.21 15.72
CA ARG A 30 7.71 -13.90 16.38
C ARG A 30 6.48 -13.01 16.18
N THR A 31 5.49 -13.49 15.43
CA THR A 31 4.32 -12.68 15.07
C THR A 31 3.20 -12.94 16.06
N PHE A 32 2.92 -11.97 16.94
CA PHE A 32 1.71 -11.95 17.77
C PHE A 32 0.46 -11.84 16.89
N TYR A 33 -0.61 -12.55 17.27
CA TYR A 33 -1.82 -12.60 16.45
C TYR A 33 -3.09 -12.73 17.31
N ALA A 34 -4.22 -12.30 16.75
CA ALA A 34 -5.56 -12.56 17.29
C ALA A 34 -6.36 -13.30 16.20
N ARG A 35 -6.22 -14.64 16.18
CA ARG A 35 -6.68 -15.51 15.07
C ARG A 35 -6.28 -14.91 13.69
N GLY A 36 -7.22 -14.85 12.75
CA GLY A 36 -7.06 -14.17 11.45
C GLY A 36 -7.45 -12.69 11.44
N GLN A 37 -7.66 -12.06 12.60
CA GLN A 37 -8.28 -10.73 12.72
C GLN A 37 -7.42 -9.70 13.49
N THR A 38 -6.11 -9.93 13.61
CA THR A 38 -5.19 -9.08 14.39
C THR A 38 -5.34 -7.58 14.09
N GLY A 39 -5.40 -7.19 12.82
CA GLY A 39 -5.54 -5.77 12.44
C GLY A 39 -6.85 -5.14 12.92
N GLN A 40 -7.97 -5.87 12.85
CA GLN A 40 -9.27 -5.41 13.35
C GLN A 40 -9.23 -5.23 14.87
N GLN A 41 -8.68 -6.19 15.59
CA GLN A 41 -8.60 -6.13 17.06
C GLN A 41 -7.71 -4.99 17.55
N LEU A 42 -6.57 -4.78 16.88
CA LEU A 42 -5.69 -3.63 17.14
C LEU A 42 -6.41 -2.30 16.87
N LEU A 43 -7.13 -2.18 15.75
CA LEU A 43 -7.89 -0.98 15.42
C LEU A 43 -8.97 -0.69 16.46
N LEU A 44 -9.71 -1.71 16.92
CA LEU A 44 -10.73 -1.55 17.95
C LEU A 44 -10.11 -1.08 19.27
N GLY A 45 -8.98 -1.66 19.70
CA GLY A 45 -8.26 -1.22 20.90
C GLY A 45 -7.80 0.24 20.82
N ALA A 46 -7.21 0.64 19.69
CA ALA A 46 -6.80 2.03 19.45
C ALA A 46 -8.00 2.98 19.38
N TYR A 47 -9.09 2.56 18.72
CA TYR A 47 -10.32 3.34 18.60
C TYR A 47 -10.99 3.55 19.96
N SER A 48 -11.10 2.51 20.80
CA SER A 48 -11.62 2.66 22.16
C SER A 48 -10.79 3.63 23.00
N ALA A 49 -9.46 3.60 22.87
CA ALA A 49 -8.59 4.57 23.52
C ALA A 49 -8.82 6.00 23.02
N LEU A 50 -9.01 6.19 21.71
CA LEU A 50 -9.39 7.48 21.11
C LEU A 50 -10.75 7.95 21.63
N SER A 51 -11.77 7.10 21.63
CA SER A 51 -13.12 7.44 22.11
C SER A 51 -13.11 7.89 23.58
N ARG A 52 -12.25 7.29 24.41
CA ARG A 52 -12.03 7.76 25.78
C ARG A 52 -11.50 9.20 25.81
N GLN A 53 -10.53 9.56 24.96
CA GLN A 53 -10.00 10.93 24.90
C GLN A 53 -11.05 11.93 24.37
N VAL A 54 -11.87 11.51 23.41
CA VAL A 54 -13.02 12.31 22.96
C VAL A 54 -14.00 12.55 24.11
N GLY A 55 -14.35 11.50 24.88
CA GLY A 55 -15.24 11.62 26.05
C GLY A 55 -14.67 12.49 27.18
N LEU A 56 -13.34 12.61 27.28
CA LEU A 56 -12.66 13.52 28.22
C LEU A 56 -12.51 14.95 27.69
N GLY A 57 -12.92 15.23 26.44
CA GLY A 57 -12.79 16.54 25.81
C GLY A 57 -11.37 16.93 25.41
N THR A 58 -10.41 16.01 25.47
CA THR A 58 -9.01 16.26 25.10
C THR A 58 -8.76 16.11 23.59
N VAL A 59 -9.66 15.43 22.89
CA VAL A 59 -9.63 15.25 21.44
C VAL A 59 -10.97 15.66 20.84
N LYS A 60 -10.94 16.49 19.80
CA LYS A 60 -12.10 16.78 18.95
C LYS A 60 -11.99 15.97 17.67
N MET A 61 -12.99 15.12 17.41
CA MET A 61 -13.04 14.30 16.21
C MET A 61 -13.88 14.97 15.12
N TYR A 62 -13.34 15.03 13.91
CA TYR A 62 -14.02 15.53 12.71
C TYR A 62 -14.20 14.36 11.74
N GLU A 63 -15.34 13.69 11.82
CA GLU A 63 -15.66 12.57 10.93
C GLU A 63 -16.13 13.07 9.56
N ARG A 64 -15.87 12.31 8.49
CA ARG A 64 -16.23 12.70 7.12
C ARG A 64 -15.64 14.06 6.71
N HIS A 65 -14.40 14.33 7.12
CA HIS A 65 -13.62 15.49 6.65
C HIS A 65 -12.41 14.99 5.86
N GLU A 66 -12.14 15.61 4.71
CA GLU A 66 -10.98 15.28 3.88
C GLU A 66 -10.03 16.48 3.83
N ILE A 67 -8.75 16.25 4.14
CA ILE A 67 -7.71 17.28 4.01
C ILE A 67 -7.48 17.54 2.53
N LEU A 68 -7.64 18.80 2.13
CA LEU A 68 -7.44 19.25 0.76
C LEU A 68 -6.19 20.10 0.58
N ASP A 69 -5.59 20.62 1.65
CA ASP A 69 -4.31 21.32 1.59
C ASP A 69 -3.64 21.42 2.97
N VAL A 70 -2.32 21.62 2.98
CA VAL A 70 -1.54 22.00 4.17
C VAL A 70 -1.20 23.49 4.04
N VAL A 71 -1.46 24.24 5.10
CA VAL A 71 -1.15 25.68 5.15
C VAL A 71 0.23 25.88 5.74
N VAL A 72 1.11 26.50 4.95
CA VAL A 72 2.50 26.79 5.32
C VAL A 72 2.64 28.30 5.51
N ILE A 73 3.13 28.72 6.67
CA ILE A 73 3.38 30.12 7.04
C ILE A 73 4.83 30.21 7.53
N ASP A 74 5.60 31.15 6.98
CA ASP A 74 7.03 31.32 7.28
C ASP A 74 7.83 30.00 7.17
N GLY A 75 7.50 29.18 6.17
CA GLY A 75 8.15 27.90 5.92
C GLY A 75 7.75 26.77 6.88
N ARG A 76 6.77 26.97 7.77
CA ARG A 76 6.29 25.96 8.73
C ARG A 76 4.85 25.57 8.45
N ALA A 77 4.51 24.30 8.67
CA ALA A 77 3.10 23.90 8.63
C ALA A 77 2.35 24.45 9.84
N ARG A 78 1.33 25.29 9.58
CA ARG A 78 0.54 25.99 10.61
C ARG A 78 -0.96 25.70 10.53
N GLY A 79 -1.35 24.70 9.76
CA GLY A 79 -2.74 24.28 9.67
C GLY A 79 -3.06 23.52 8.40
N ILE A 80 -4.35 23.35 8.15
CA ILE A 80 -4.89 22.64 7.00
C ILE A 80 -6.14 23.35 6.46
N ILE A 81 -6.44 23.05 5.20
CA ILE A 81 -7.78 23.23 4.62
C ILE A 81 -8.43 21.86 4.53
N ALA A 82 -9.62 21.72 5.09
CA ALA A 82 -10.41 20.49 5.04
C ALA A 82 -11.74 20.74 4.33
N ARG A 83 -12.29 19.73 3.68
CA ARG A 83 -13.66 19.75 3.18
C ARG A 83 -14.54 18.85 4.03
N ASN A 84 -15.65 19.37 4.51
CA ASN A 84 -16.73 18.58 5.06
C ASN A 84 -17.39 17.80 3.92
N MET A 85 -17.31 16.47 3.96
CA MET A 85 -17.73 15.61 2.85
C MET A 85 -19.26 15.46 2.77
N VAL A 86 -19.99 15.93 3.77
CA VAL A 86 -21.46 15.92 3.81
C VAL A 86 -22.03 17.22 3.24
N THR A 87 -21.51 18.37 3.70
CA THR A 87 -22.02 19.69 3.32
C THR A 87 -21.28 20.32 2.14
N GLY A 88 -20.05 19.87 1.89
CA GLY A 88 -19.16 20.45 0.91
C GLY A 88 -18.42 21.71 1.35
N GLU A 89 -18.67 22.18 2.57
CA GLU A 89 -18.03 23.35 3.16
C GLU A 89 -16.51 23.17 3.26
N LEU A 90 -15.77 24.23 2.92
CA LEU A 90 -14.34 24.31 3.16
C LEU A 90 -14.08 24.94 4.52
N GLU A 91 -13.28 24.27 5.33
CA GLU A 91 -12.96 24.67 6.69
C GLU A 91 -11.46 24.93 6.83
N ARG A 92 -11.14 25.96 7.59
CA ARG A 92 -9.77 26.34 7.95
C ARG A 92 -9.48 25.89 9.37
N HIS A 93 -8.40 25.13 9.55
CA HIS A 93 -7.98 24.68 10.87
C HIS A 93 -6.53 25.11 11.11
N ALA A 94 -6.31 26.05 12.02
CA ALA A 94 -4.98 26.44 12.46
C ALA A 94 -4.44 25.46 13.52
N ALA A 95 -3.14 25.19 13.47
CA ALA A 95 -2.46 24.31 14.39
C ALA A 95 -0.98 24.68 14.57
N ASP A 96 -0.41 24.30 15.70
CA ASP A 96 1.03 24.46 15.96
C ASP A 96 1.85 23.29 15.37
N ALA A 97 1.20 22.15 15.13
CA ALA A 97 1.75 21.01 14.40
C ALA A 97 0.65 20.27 13.63
N VAL A 98 1.02 19.64 12.51
CA VAL A 98 0.15 18.81 11.68
C VAL A 98 0.77 17.42 11.58
N VAL A 99 -0.02 16.37 11.81
CA VAL A 99 0.42 14.97 11.68
C VAL A 99 -0.42 14.27 10.61
N LEU A 100 0.23 13.72 9.58
CA LEU A 100 -0.41 12.96 8.51
C LEU A 100 -0.20 11.45 8.73
N ALA A 101 -1.26 10.77 9.16
CA ALA A 101 -1.31 9.31 9.31
C ALA A 101 -2.33 8.70 8.35
N THR A 102 -2.28 9.09 7.07
CA THR A 102 -3.37 8.89 6.09
C THR A 102 -3.28 7.59 5.30
N GLY A 103 -2.32 6.72 5.61
CA GLY A 103 -2.09 5.45 4.92
C GLY A 103 -1.40 5.60 3.57
N GLY A 104 -1.28 4.47 2.86
CA GLY A 104 -0.55 4.37 1.60
C GLY A 104 -1.35 4.68 0.33
N TYR A 105 -0.65 4.67 -0.80
CA TYR A 105 -1.15 5.10 -2.11
C TYR A 105 -1.38 3.94 -3.11
N GLY A 106 -1.56 2.71 -2.62
CA GLY A 106 -1.72 1.52 -3.47
C GLY A 106 -2.90 1.56 -4.46
N ASN A 107 -3.91 2.42 -4.24
CA ASN A 107 -5.04 2.58 -5.16
C ASN A 107 -4.69 3.32 -6.46
N VAL A 108 -3.47 3.83 -6.64
CA VAL A 108 -3.00 4.29 -7.96
C VAL A 108 -3.10 3.18 -9.02
N TYR A 109 -3.02 1.91 -8.60
CA TYR A 109 -3.18 0.73 -9.46
C TYR A 109 -4.65 0.34 -9.75
N TYR A 110 -5.63 1.09 -9.22
CA TYR A 110 -7.07 0.79 -9.25
C TYR A 110 -7.46 -0.51 -8.53
N LEU A 111 -7.05 -1.67 -9.05
CA LEU A 111 -7.23 -2.97 -8.41
C LEU A 111 -6.04 -3.27 -7.50
N SER A 112 -6.26 -3.10 -6.20
CA SER A 112 -5.31 -3.44 -5.15
C SER A 112 -6.03 -4.13 -3.99
N THR A 113 -5.26 -4.60 -3.00
CA THR A 113 -5.85 -5.14 -1.76
C THR A 113 -6.33 -4.06 -0.79
N ASN A 114 -5.98 -2.80 -1.05
CA ASN A 114 -6.26 -1.68 -0.17
C ASN A 114 -7.78 -1.42 -0.12
N ALA A 115 -8.24 -0.74 0.93
CA ALA A 115 -9.61 -0.25 0.96
C ALA A 115 -9.76 0.87 -0.10
N LYS A 116 -10.95 1.05 -0.67
CA LYS A 116 -11.20 2.10 -1.68
C LYS A 116 -10.85 3.51 -1.21
N GLY A 117 -11.00 3.75 0.10
CA GLY A 117 -10.70 5.03 0.73
C GLY A 117 -9.20 5.31 0.86
N CYS A 118 -8.31 4.30 0.76
CA CYS A 118 -6.86 4.52 0.79
C CYS A 118 -6.46 5.39 -0.41
N ASN A 119 -5.95 6.58 -0.15
CA ASN A 119 -5.62 7.52 -1.20
C ASN A 119 -4.39 8.34 -0.80
N THR A 120 -3.81 9.01 -1.80
CA THR A 120 -2.59 9.78 -1.62
C THR A 120 -2.84 11.26 -1.36
N THR A 121 -4.10 11.72 -1.32
CA THR A 121 -4.46 13.15 -1.42
C THR A 121 -3.71 14.00 -0.41
N ALA A 122 -3.76 13.67 0.88
CA ALA A 122 -3.12 14.48 1.92
C ALA A 122 -1.59 14.54 1.77
N ILE A 123 -0.94 13.39 1.60
CA ILE A 123 0.52 13.32 1.45
C ILE A 123 1.01 13.93 0.13
N TRP A 124 0.27 13.76 -0.96
CA TRP A 124 0.62 14.34 -2.26
C TRP A 124 0.51 15.85 -2.24
N ARG A 125 -0.53 16.40 -1.60
CA ARG A 125 -0.71 17.85 -1.49
C ARG A 125 0.28 18.47 -0.51
N ALA A 126 0.65 17.78 0.56
CA ALA A 126 1.80 18.16 1.38
C ALA A 126 3.10 18.19 0.55
N HIS A 127 3.31 17.21 -0.34
CA HIS A 127 4.45 17.19 -1.25
C HIS A 127 4.48 18.42 -2.18
N LYS A 128 3.32 18.81 -2.72
CA LYS A 128 3.17 20.04 -3.52
C LYS A 128 3.46 21.33 -2.73
N ARG A 129 3.41 21.28 -1.39
CA ARG A 129 3.76 22.37 -0.48
C ARG A 129 5.23 22.36 -0.02
N GLY A 130 6.04 21.41 -0.50
CA GLY A 130 7.47 21.34 -0.24
C GLY A 130 7.94 20.16 0.60
N ALA A 131 7.03 19.30 1.08
CA ALA A 131 7.43 18.04 1.71
C ALA A 131 8.08 17.14 0.66
N TYR A 132 9.19 16.45 0.95
CA TYR A 132 9.77 15.53 -0.04
C TYR A 132 9.02 14.20 -0.07
N PHE A 133 9.00 13.53 -1.21
CA PHE A 133 8.39 12.20 -1.38
C PHE A 133 9.47 11.13 -1.48
N GLY A 134 9.50 10.23 -0.50
CA GLY A 134 10.46 9.15 -0.35
C GLY A 134 10.12 7.92 -1.19
N ASN A 135 11.07 7.42 -1.99
CA ASN A 135 11.04 6.11 -2.67
C ASN A 135 9.68 5.72 -3.32
N PRO A 136 9.06 6.57 -4.14
CA PRO A 136 7.68 6.37 -4.63
C PRO A 136 7.49 5.06 -5.40
N CYS A 137 8.52 4.54 -6.08
CA CYS A 137 8.41 3.32 -6.87
C CYS A 137 8.48 2.00 -6.06
N PHE A 138 8.80 2.07 -4.76
CA PHE A 138 8.83 0.91 -3.87
C PHE A 138 7.43 0.56 -3.38
N VAL A 139 6.79 -0.34 -4.12
CA VAL A 139 5.46 -0.89 -3.82
C VAL A 139 5.57 -2.40 -3.68
N GLN A 140 4.98 -2.95 -2.62
CA GLN A 140 4.96 -4.38 -2.35
C GLN A 140 3.72 -5.03 -2.94
N ILE A 141 3.96 -6.21 -3.48
CA ILE A 141 2.96 -7.07 -4.10
C ILE A 141 2.79 -8.30 -3.20
N HIS A 142 1.53 -8.62 -2.90
CA HIS A 142 1.16 -9.78 -2.11
C HIS A 142 0.90 -10.96 -3.05
N PRO A 143 1.39 -12.19 -2.75
CA PRO A 143 1.30 -13.32 -3.67
C PRO A 143 -0.07 -14.02 -3.67
N THR A 144 -0.82 -13.91 -2.58
CA THR A 144 -2.06 -14.68 -2.36
C THR A 144 -3.26 -13.74 -2.28
N CYS A 145 -3.85 -13.41 -3.42
CA CYS A 145 -5.10 -12.65 -3.52
C CYS A 145 -6.10 -13.39 -4.40
N ILE A 146 -7.39 -13.23 -4.14
CA ILE A 146 -8.43 -13.75 -5.03
C ILE A 146 -8.26 -13.03 -6.40
N PRO A 147 -8.14 -13.79 -7.51
CA PRO A 147 -7.80 -13.21 -8.81
C PRO A 147 -8.92 -12.33 -9.35
N VAL A 148 -8.59 -11.60 -10.42
CA VAL A 148 -9.58 -10.83 -11.17
C VAL A 148 -10.61 -11.78 -11.79
N SER A 149 -11.88 -11.59 -11.45
CA SER A 149 -13.04 -12.33 -11.98
C SER A 149 -13.83 -11.50 -13.01
N GLY A 150 -13.70 -10.17 -13.02
CA GLY A 150 -14.35 -9.32 -14.03
C GLY A 150 -14.28 -7.82 -13.74
N GLU A 151 -14.81 -7.00 -14.65
CA GLU A 151 -14.71 -5.53 -14.61
C GLU A 151 -15.55 -4.84 -13.52
N HIS A 152 -16.41 -5.61 -12.84
CA HIS A 152 -17.26 -5.17 -11.73
C HIS A 152 -16.49 -5.14 -10.40
N GLN A 153 -15.33 -5.81 -10.33
CA GLN A 153 -14.50 -5.79 -9.13
C GLN A 153 -13.95 -4.39 -8.89
N SER A 154 -13.87 -4.06 -7.62
CA SER A 154 -13.52 -2.72 -7.17
C SER A 154 -12.38 -2.70 -6.15
N LYS A 155 -11.92 -3.90 -5.78
CA LYS A 155 -10.67 -4.22 -5.08
C LYS A 155 -10.38 -5.72 -5.25
N LEU A 156 -9.20 -6.15 -4.85
CA LEU A 156 -8.82 -7.57 -4.75
C LEU A 156 -8.80 -7.99 -3.29
N THR A 157 -9.35 -9.16 -2.97
CA THR A 157 -9.38 -9.65 -1.59
C THR A 157 -8.09 -10.40 -1.28
N LEU A 158 -7.40 -9.95 -0.23
CA LEU A 158 -6.20 -10.61 0.27
C LEU A 158 -6.58 -11.90 0.99
N MET A 159 -5.89 -12.99 0.65
CA MET A 159 -5.92 -14.24 1.39
C MET A 159 -4.64 -14.34 2.21
N SER A 160 -4.76 -14.48 3.54
CA SER A 160 -3.62 -14.37 4.46
C SER A 160 -2.42 -15.22 4.01
N GLU A 161 -1.23 -14.62 4.04
CA GLU A 161 0.03 -15.32 3.76
C GLU A 161 0.24 -16.56 4.65
N SER A 162 -0.33 -16.59 5.85
CA SER A 162 -0.30 -17.77 6.73
C SER A 162 -0.90 -19.02 6.10
N LEU A 163 -1.70 -18.90 5.03
CA LEU A 163 -2.22 -20.04 4.30
C LEU A 163 -1.11 -20.84 3.61
N ARG A 164 -0.03 -20.20 3.16
CA ARG A 164 1.13 -20.89 2.55
C ARG A 164 1.96 -21.70 3.55
N ASN A 165 1.73 -21.53 4.86
CA ASN A 165 2.41 -22.34 5.87
C ASN A 165 2.00 -23.82 5.79
N ASP A 166 0.73 -24.08 5.47
CA ASP A 166 0.17 -25.42 5.39
C ASP A 166 -0.27 -25.78 3.95
N GLY A 167 -0.66 -24.79 3.14
CA GLY A 167 -1.10 -24.99 1.76
C GLY A 167 0.06 -25.05 0.76
N ARG A 168 -0.08 -25.90 -0.26
CA ARG A 168 0.89 -26.09 -1.33
C ARG A 168 0.47 -25.36 -2.59
N VAL A 169 1.40 -24.69 -3.26
CA VAL A 169 1.12 -23.89 -4.45
C VAL A 169 1.54 -24.63 -5.72
N TRP A 170 0.64 -24.78 -6.68
CA TRP A 170 0.92 -25.52 -7.92
C TRP A 170 0.19 -25.00 -9.16
N VAL A 171 0.69 -25.40 -10.32
CA VAL A 171 0.03 -25.23 -11.63
C VAL A 171 0.09 -26.56 -12.41
N PRO A 172 -0.81 -26.80 -13.37
CA PRO A 172 -0.69 -27.94 -14.27
C PRO A 172 0.64 -27.88 -15.05
N MET A 173 1.30 -29.02 -15.24
CA MET A 173 2.49 -29.08 -16.11
C MET A 173 2.12 -28.80 -17.57
N LYS A 174 0.92 -29.24 -17.99
CA LYS A 174 0.39 -29.02 -19.34
C LYS A 174 -0.07 -27.57 -19.50
N LYS A 175 0.46 -26.88 -20.52
CA LYS A 175 0.01 -25.53 -20.91
C LYS A 175 -1.46 -25.55 -21.33
N GLY A 176 -2.21 -24.56 -20.90
CA GLY A 176 -3.61 -24.39 -21.26
C GLY A 176 -4.56 -25.48 -20.74
N ASP A 177 -4.17 -26.24 -19.70
CA ASP A 177 -5.06 -27.25 -19.11
C ASP A 177 -6.38 -26.63 -18.63
N THR A 178 -7.48 -27.34 -18.88
CA THR A 178 -8.85 -26.92 -18.54
C THR A 178 -9.59 -27.93 -17.67
N ARG A 179 -8.93 -29.04 -17.28
CA ARG A 179 -9.50 -30.01 -16.35
C ARG A 179 -9.78 -29.35 -15.00
N LYS A 180 -10.72 -29.91 -14.22
CA LYS A 180 -10.93 -29.48 -12.84
C LYS A 180 -9.67 -29.86 -12.03
N PRO A 181 -9.31 -29.09 -10.99
CA PRO A 181 -8.09 -29.33 -10.24
C PRO A 181 -8.02 -30.75 -9.64
N ASN A 182 -9.15 -31.30 -9.18
CA ASN A 182 -9.21 -32.63 -8.59
C ASN A 182 -9.06 -33.77 -9.63
N ASP A 183 -9.22 -33.46 -10.93
CA ASP A 183 -9.04 -34.42 -12.04
C ASP A 183 -7.60 -34.42 -12.56
N ILE A 184 -6.72 -33.56 -12.03
CA ILE A 184 -5.29 -33.49 -12.41
C ILE A 184 -4.49 -34.33 -11.41
N PRO A 185 -3.91 -35.47 -11.82
CA PRO A 185 -3.09 -36.31 -10.95
C PRO A 185 -1.88 -35.55 -10.40
N GLU A 186 -1.40 -35.91 -9.20
CA GLU A 186 -0.27 -35.23 -8.55
C GLU A 186 0.99 -35.21 -9.43
N ALA A 187 1.26 -36.30 -10.18
CA ALA A 187 2.38 -36.40 -11.11
C ALA A 187 2.33 -35.38 -12.27
N GLU A 188 1.17 -34.76 -12.53
CA GLU A 188 0.96 -33.76 -13.57
C GLU A 188 0.92 -32.32 -13.00
N ARG A 189 1.24 -32.14 -11.71
CA ARG A 189 1.26 -30.84 -11.02
C ARG A 189 2.71 -30.36 -10.83
N ASP A 190 2.99 -29.11 -11.18
CA ASP A 190 4.27 -28.46 -10.86
C ASP A 190 4.13 -27.62 -9.59
N TYR A 191 4.68 -28.12 -8.49
CA TYR A 191 4.88 -27.38 -7.24
C TYR A 191 6.09 -26.44 -7.38
N TYR A 192 5.94 -25.44 -8.24
CA TYR A 192 7.05 -24.64 -8.76
C TYR A 192 7.85 -23.91 -7.68
N LEU A 193 7.23 -23.50 -6.55
CA LEU A 193 7.94 -22.88 -5.43
C LEU A 193 8.83 -23.88 -4.69
N GLU A 194 8.30 -25.07 -4.38
CA GLU A 194 9.04 -26.16 -3.73
C GLU A 194 10.21 -26.62 -4.60
N ARG A 195 10.00 -26.72 -5.91
CA ARG A 195 11.04 -27.10 -6.87
C ARG A 195 12.14 -26.04 -7.02
N ARG A 196 11.78 -24.76 -7.06
CA ARG A 196 12.75 -23.65 -7.29
C ARG A 196 13.49 -23.26 -6.01
N TYR A 197 12.86 -23.40 -4.84
CA TYR A 197 13.39 -22.97 -3.55
C TYR A 197 13.27 -24.07 -2.48
N PRO A 198 14.02 -25.18 -2.57
CA PRO A 198 13.87 -26.34 -1.67
C PRO A 198 13.97 -25.98 -0.17
N SER A 199 14.79 -24.98 0.18
CA SER A 199 15.03 -24.54 1.56
C SER A 199 13.82 -23.83 2.19
N PHE A 200 12.97 -23.18 1.38
CA PHE A 200 11.84 -22.37 1.85
C PHE A 200 10.48 -22.88 1.36
N GLY A 201 10.42 -23.50 0.19
CA GLY A 201 9.20 -23.94 -0.48
C GLY A 201 8.16 -22.84 -0.59
N ASN A 202 6.96 -23.09 -0.07
CA ASN A 202 5.87 -22.10 -0.08
C ASN A 202 6.10 -20.91 0.87
N LEU A 203 7.15 -20.91 1.70
CA LEU A 203 7.49 -19.83 2.64
C LEU A 203 8.48 -18.79 2.09
N VAL A 204 8.80 -18.84 0.80
CA VAL A 204 9.60 -17.78 0.16
C VAL A 204 8.96 -16.40 0.37
N PRO A 205 9.77 -15.32 0.36
CA PRO A 205 9.26 -13.96 0.49
C PRO A 205 8.23 -13.60 -0.58
N ARG A 206 7.44 -12.58 -0.26
CA ARG A 206 6.34 -12.09 -1.10
C ARG A 206 6.77 -11.75 -2.52
N ASP A 207 7.87 -11.01 -2.67
CA ASP A 207 8.37 -10.59 -3.97
C ASP A 207 8.74 -11.79 -4.86
N VAL A 208 9.41 -12.79 -4.27
CA VAL A 208 9.79 -14.06 -4.93
C VAL A 208 8.56 -14.89 -5.30
N ALA A 209 7.64 -15.11 -4.36
CA ALA A 209 6.41 -15.86 -4.59
C ALA A 209 5.56 -15.21 -5.70
N SER A 210 5.41 -13.87 -5.65
CA SER A 210 4.66 -13.12 -6.63
C SER A 210 5.29 -13.24 -8.01
N ARG A 211 6.60 -12.96 -8.16
CA ARG A 211 7.30 -13.09 -9.46
C ARG A 211 7.18 -14.49 -10.03
N ALA A 212 7.37 -15.52 -9.22
CA ALA A 212 7.25 -16.91 -9.66
C ALA A 212 5.83 -17.26 -10.13
N ALA A 213 4.79 -16.81 -9.42
CA ALA A 213 3.39 -16.99 -9.83
C ALA A 213 3.07 -16.28 -11.16
N LYS A 214 3.59 -15.07 -11.37
CA LYS A 214 3.44 -14.37 -12.66
C LYS A 214 4.16 -15.12 -13.78
N GLN A 215 5.40 -15.53 -13.56
CA GLN A 215 6.20 -16.22 -14.58
C GLN A 215 5.51 -17.50 -15.07
N VAL A 216 4.98 -18.34 -14.17
CA VAL A 216 4.28 -19.58 -14.59
C VAL A 216 2.98 -19.28 -15.35
N CYS A 217 2.31 -18.17 -15.05
CA CYS A 217 1.16 -17.69 -15.82
C CYS A 217 1.58 -17.20 -17.22
N ASP A 218 2.64 -16.39 -17.31
CA ASP A 218 3.19 -15.89 -18.58
C ASP A 218 3.67 -17.06 -19.49
N GLU A 219 4.14 -18.15 -18.91
CA GLU A 219 4.50 -19.39 -19.63
C GLU A 219 3.29 -20.16 -20.23
N GLY A 220 2.06 -19.72 -19.93
CA GLY A 220 0.81 -20.32 -20.39
C GLY A 220 0.28 -21.46 -19.52
N ARG A 221 0.77 -21.59 -18.28
CA ARG A 221 0.34 -22.63 -17.33
C ARG A 221 -0.64 -22.14 -16.26
N GLY A 222 -0.98 -20.85 -16.30
CA GLY A 222 -1.95 -20.28 -15.37
C GLY A 222 -3.36 -20.84 -15.53
N VAL A 223 -4.13 -20.81 -14.44
CA VAL A 223 -5.41 -21.51 -14.30
C VAL A 223 -6.59 -20.54 -14.27
N GLY A 224 -7.82 -21.08 -14.31
CA GLY A 224 -9.04 -20.28 -14.37
C GLY A 224 -9.30 -19.63 -15.73
N ALA A 225 -10.37 -18.83 -15.80
CA ALA A 225 -10.80 -18.18 -17.04
C ALA A 225 -9.80 -17.10 -17.51
N SER A 226 -9.22 -16.34 -16.58
CA SER A 226 -8.24 -15.29 -16.90
C SER A 226 -6.87 -15.84 -17.28
N LYS A 227 -6.57 -17.12 -16.98
CA LYS A 227 -5.22 -17.70 -16.99
C LYS A 227 -4.21 -16.97 -16.09
N MET A 228 -4.70 -16.07 -15.24
CA MET A 228 -3.94 -15.27 -14.28
C MET A 228 -4.29 -15.72 -12.87
N ALA A 229 -4.02 -17.00 -12.60
CA ALA A 229 -4.15 -17.61 -11.29
C ALA A 229 -3.25 -18.85 -11.19
N VAL A 230 -2.92 -19.23 -9.97
CA VAL A 230 -2.31 -20.51 -9.58
C VAL A 230 -3.14 -21.16 -8.48
N TYR A 231 -2.97 -22.46 -8.26
CA TYR A 231 -3.67 -23.17 -7.19
C TYR A 231 -2.96 -23.06 -5.85
N LEU A 232 -3.72 -22.91 -4.77
CA LEU A 232 -3.29 -23.06 -3.38
C LEU A 232 -4.14 -24.15 -2.72
N ASP A 233 -3.50 -25.28 -2.43
CA ASP A 233 -4.15 -26.54 -2.09
C ASP A 233 -3.88 -26.98 -0.65
N PHE A 234 -4.92 -27.39 0.07
CA PHE A 234 -4.88 -27.82 1.46
C PHE A 234 -5.10 -29.33 1.65
N ALA A 235 -5.28 -30.11 0.59
CA ALA A 235 -5.56 -31.54 0.67
C ALA A 235 -4.55 -32.30 1.56
N ASP A 236 -3.26 -32.04 1.39
CA ASP A 236 -2.20 -32.68 2.18
C ASP A 236 -2.23 -32.27 3.66
N ALA A 237 -2.47 -30.99 3.92
CA ALA A 237 -2.55 -30.47 5.29
C ALA A 237 -3.78 -31.05 6.02
N ILE A 238 -4.92 -31.15 5.34
CA ILE A 238 -6.15 -31.75 5.86
C ILE A 238 -5.93 -33.24 6.14
N LYS A 239 -5.28 -33.97 5.23
CA LYS A 239 -4.96 -35.39 5.43
C LYS A 239 -4.03 -35.62 6.63
N ARG A 240 -3.04 -34.73 6.82
CA ARG A 240 -2.05 -34.84 7.92
C ARG A 240 -2.60 -34.41 9.27
N GLN A 241 -3.39 -33.34 9.32
CA GLN A 241 -3.79 -32.68 10.57
C GLN A 241 -5.26 -32.90 10.95
N GLY A 242 -6.09 -33.30 9.99
CA GLY A 242 -7.55 -33.38 10.12
C GLY A 242 -8.23 -32.03 9.86
N LYS A 243 -9.46 -32.09 9.34
CA LYS A 243 -10.28 -30.91 8.99
C LYS A 243 -10.45 -29.94 10.16
N ALA A 244 -10.76 -30.45 11.36
CA ALA A 244 -11.00 -29.62 12.55
C ALA A 244 -9.80 -28.72 12.91
N LYS A 245 -8.56 -29.21 12.77
CA LYS A 245 -7.36 -28.40 13.04
C LYS A 245 -7.13 -27.32 11.98
N ILE A 246 -7.44 -27.63 10.71
CA ILE A 246 -7.37 -26.66 9.61
C ILE A 246 -8.45 -25.58 9.80
N GLU A 247 -9.65 -25.96 10.21
CA GLU A 247 -10.76 -25.06 10.49
C GLU A 247 -10.45 -24.12 11.67
N GLU A 248 -9.86 -24.63 12.75
CA GLU A 248 -9.42 -23.81 13.88
C GLU A 248 -8.42 -22.72 13.45
N LYS A 249 -7.48 -23.07 12.56
CA LYS A 249 -6.43 -22.15 12.06
C LYS A 249 -6.92 -21.16 11.00
N TYR A 250 -7.75 -21.64 10.06
CA TYR A 250 -8.00 -20.97 8.78
C TYR A 250 -9.49 -20.87 8.41
N GLY A 251 -10.42 -21.39 9.22
CA GLY A 251 -11.84 -21.46 8.89
C GLY A 251 -12.42 -20.12 8.45
N ASN A 252 -12.10 -19.04 9.15
CA ASN A 252 -12.56 -17.70 8.79
C ASN A 252 -12.07 -17.21 7.41
N LEU A 253 -10.89 -17.69 6.96
CA LEU A 253 -10.37 -17.40 5.62
C LEU A 253 -11.04 -18.29 4.57
N PHE A 254 -11.34 -19.54 4.91
CA PHE A 254 -12.03 -20.46 4.00
C PHE A 254 -13.47 -20.01 3.77
N ASP A 255 -14.16 -19.60 4.82
CA ASP A 255 -15.50 -18.99 4.74
C ASP A 255 -15.46 -17.75 3.86
N MET A 256 -14.51 -16.83 4.08
CA MET A 256 -14.35 -15.64 3.25
C MET A 256 -14.12 -15.97 1.77
N TYR A 257 -13.33 -17.00 1.46
CA TYR A 257 -13.11 -17.43 0.09
C TYR A 257 -14.40 -18.01 -0.51
N TYR A 258 -15.06 -18.91 0.21
CA TYR A 258 -16.34 -19.52 -0.19
C TYR A 258 -17.41 -18.45 -0.50
N GLU A 259 -17.59 -17.47 0.39
CA GLU A 259 -18.56 -16.38 0.19
C GLU A 259 -18.26 -15.51 -1.05
N ILE A 260 -17.01 -15.45 -1.49
CA ILE A 260 -16.60 -14.64 -2.65
C ILE A 260 -16.63 -15.44 -3.95
N THR A 261 -16.24 -16.72 -3.92
CA THR A 261 -15.99 -17.52 -5.12
C THR A 261 -16.95 -18.68 -5.31
N ASP A 262 -17.77 -19.01 -4.30
CA ASP A 262 -18.64 -20.18 -4.25
C ASP A 262 -17.87 -21.51 -4.42
N GLU A 263 -16.63 -21.54 -3.91
CA GLU A 263 -15.73 -22.70 -3.97
C GLU A 263 -15.25 -23.04 -2.56
N ASN A 264 -15.41 -24.30 -2.15
CA ASN A 264 -15.05 -24.75 -0.80
C ASN A 264 -13.56 -25.16 -0.71
N PRO A 265 -12.69 -24.42 0.02
CA PRO A 265 -11.26 -24.73 0.09
C PRO A 265 -10.92 -26.03 0.83
N TYR A 266 -11.88 -26.64 1.54
CA TYR A 266 -11.71 -27.97 2.11
C TYR A 266 -11.79 -29.09 1.06
N GLU A 267 -12.36 -28.81 -0.12
CA GLU A 267 -12.67 -29.81 -1.15
C GLU A 267 -11.94 -29.56 -2.47
N VAL A 268 -11.72 -28.28 -2.82
CA VAL A 268 -11.03 -27.85 -4.04
C VAL A 268 -9.96 -26.81 -3.70
N PRO A 269 -8.83 -26.77 -4.43
CA PRO A 269 -7.81 -25.77 -4.19
C PRO A 269 -8.32 -24.36 -4.52
N MET A 270 -7.90 -23.39 -3.72
CA MET A 270 -8.16 -21.97 -3.99
C MET A 270 -7.42 -21.52 -5.24
N ARG A 271 -7.99 -20.57 -5.96
CA ARG A 271 -7.33 -19.83 -7.03
C ARG A 271 -6.79 -18.53 -6.45
N ILE A 272 -5.49 -18.29 -6.62
CA ILE A 272 -4.81 -17.10 -6.12
C ILE A 272 -3.96 -16.45 -7.20
N TYR A 273 -3.76 -15.13 -7.09
CA TYR A 273 -2.83 -14.40 -7.95
C TYR A 273 -2.23 -13.18 -7.22
N PRO A 274 -1.06 -12.68 -7.63
CA PRO A 274 -0.46 -11.51 -7.02
C PRO A 274 -1.27 -10.22 -7.19
N ALA A 275 -1.21 -9.34 -6.19
CA ALA A 275 -1.82 -8.00 -6.24
C ALA A 275 -1.04 -6.96 -5.40
N VAL A 276 -1.15 -5.68 -5.76
CA VAL A 276 -0.58 -4.58 -4.97
C VAL A 276 -1.18 -4.51 -3.56
N HIS A 277 -0.33 -4.28 -2.55
CA HIS A 277 -0.76 -4.40 -1.16
C HIS A 277 -0.24 -3.36 -0.17
N TYR A 278 1.02 -2.94 -0.28
CA TYR A 278 1.60 -2.00 0.67
C TYR A 278 2.56 -1.07 -0.04
N THR A 279 2.59 0.21 0.33
CA THR A 279 3.51 1.20 -0.25
C THR A 279 4.64 1.49 0.73
N MET A 280 5.88 1.14 0.36
CA MET A 280 7.06 1.43 1.19
C MET A 280 7.55 2.86 1.00
N GLY A 281 7.24 3.50 -0.13
CA GLY A 281 7.40 4.94 -0.27
C GLY A 281 6.32 5.70 0.50
N GLY A 282 6.48 7.02 0.58
CA GLY A 282 5.58 7.92 1.29
C GLY A 282 6.20 9.31 1.39
N LEU A 283 5.75 10.15 2.33
CA LEU A 283 6.49 11.36 2.66
C LEU A 283 7.86 11.00 3.24
N TRP A 284 8.88 11.72 2.79
CA TRP A 284 10.18 11.70 3.45
C TRP A 284 10.05 12.32 4.84
N VAL A 285 10.60 11.64 5.84
CA VAL A 285 10.65 12.06 7.24
C VAL A 285 12.04 11.82 7.82
N ASP A 286 12.43 12.65 8.78
CA ASP A 286 13.61 12.41 9.60
C ASP A 286 13.38 11.32 10.67
N TYR A 287 14.39 11.07 11.50
CA TYR A 287 14.29 10.14 12.62
C TYR A 287 13.13 10.46 13.59
N ASN A 288 12.68 11.71 13.65
CA ASN A 288 11.62 12.17 14.54
C ASN A 288 10.23 12.12 13.90
N LEU A 289 10.11 11.55 12.70
CA LEU A 289 8.91 11.53 11.86
C LEU A 289 8.50 12.91 11.32
N GLN A 290 9.37 13.91 11.37
CA GLN A 290 9.13 15.25 10.82
C GLN A 290 9.53 15.27 9.34
N THR A 291 8.65 15.80 8.50
CA THR A 291 8.93 15.99 7.07
C THR A 291 9.95 17.11 6.83
N THR A 292 10.32 17.37 5.58
CA THR A 292 11.15 18.54 5.23
C THR A 292 10.47 19.89 5.52
N ILE A 293 9.17 19.91 5.84
CA ILE A 293 8.46 21.10 6.32
C ILE A 293 8.41 21.03 7.86
N PRO A 294 9.07 21.95 8.59
CA PRO A 294 8.98 22.00 10.04
C PRO A 294 7.53 22.14 10.53
N GLY A 295 7.18 21.36 11.56
CA GLY A 295 5.82 21.28 12.10
C GLY A 295 4.87 20.36 11.36
N LEU A 296 5.28 19.78 10.22
CA LEU A 296 4.55 18.72 9.53
C LEU A 296 5.22 17.37 9.78
N PHE A 297 4.46 16.43 10.32
CA PHE A 297 4.90 15.06 10.61
C PHE A 297 4.12 14.05 9.78
N ALA A 298 4.70 12.87 9.53
CA ALA A 298 4.01 11.78 8.85
C ALA A 298 4.28 10.42 9.51
N ALA A 299 3.25 9.59 9.67
CA ALA A 299 3.31 8.35 10.44
C ALA A 299 2.63 7.17 9.73
N GLY A 300 3.08 5.96 10.05
CA GLY A 300 2.61 4.72 9.43
C GLY A 300 2.91 4.68 7.93
N GLU A 301 2.04 4.05 7.15
CA GLU A 301 2.22 3.89 5.69
C GLU A 301 2.18 5.22 4.90
N ALA A 302 1.94 6.35 5.57
CA ALA A 302 2.05 7.68 4.95
C ALA A 302 3.52 8.14 4.80
N ASN A 303 4.47 7.51 5.51
CA ASN A 303 5.90 7.82 5.43
C ASN A 303 6.71 6.66 4.81
N PHE A 304 7.99 6.92 4.50
CA PHE A 304 8.85 5.98 3.76
C PHE A 304 9.84 5.14 4.61
N SER A 305 10.03 5.46 5.89
CA SER A 305 11.32 5.25 6.58
C SER A 305 11.63 3.80 6.96
N ASP A 306 10.65 3.01 7.40
CA ASP A 306 10.94 1.79 8.18
C ASP A 306 11.19 0.51 7.37
N HIS A 307 10.93 0.54 6.06
CA HIS A 307 10.78 -0.70 5.28
C HIS A 307 11.72 -0.83 4.10
N GLY A 308 12.46 0.24 3.76
CA GLY A 308 13.37 0.28 2.63
C GLY A 308 12.70 -0.25 1.35
N ALA A 309 13.40 -1.12 0.63
CA ALA A 309 12.90 -1.65 -0.64
C ALA A 309 11.90 -2.81 -0.50
N ASN A 310 11.75 -3.44 0.67
CA ASN A 310 10.76 -4.51 0.86
C ASN A 310 10.38 -4.71 2.33
N ARG A 311 9.10 -4.53 2.62
CA ARG A 311 8.53 -4.76 3.95
C ARG A 311 8.45 -6.25 4.31
N LEU A 312 8.76 -6.62 5.56
CA LEU A 312 8.47 -7.95 6.09
C LEU A 312 6.99 -8.12 6.49
N GLY A 313 6.46 -9.33 6.37
CA GLY A 313 5.09 -9.60 6.81
C GLY A 313 4.88 -9.21 8.28
N ALA A 314 3.69 -8.73 8.62
CA ALA A 314 3.28 -8.22 9.94
C ALA A 314 3.94 -6.91 10.44
N SER A 315 4.99 -6.38 9.79
CA SER A 315 5.68 -5.18 10.30
C SER A 315 4.95 -3.85 10.08
N ALA A 316 3.94 -3.77 9.20
CA ALA A 316 3.22 -2.51 8.95
C ALA A 316 2.34 -2.09 10.13
N LEU A 317 1.67 -3.06 10.77
CA LEU A 317 0.89 -2.80 11.97
C LEU A 317 1.83 -2.42 13.13
N MET A 318 3.00 -3.05 13.19
CA MET A 318 4.04 -2.70 14.16
C MET A 318 4.50 -1.26 13.94
N GLN A 319 4.80 -0.84 12.70
CA GLN A 319 5.15 0.54 12.36
C GLN A 319 4.08 1.53 12.85
N GLY A 320 2.81 1.35 12.42
CA GLY A 320 1.75 2.27 12.81
C GLY A 320 1.54 2.38 14.33
N LEU A 321 1.71 1.26 15.06
CA LEU A 321 1.67 1.26 16.53
C LEU A 321 2.92 1.90 17.16
N ALA A 322 4.10 1.65 16.60
CA ALA A 322 5.37 2.21 17.07
C ALA A 322 5.37 3.73 16.91
N ASP A 323 5.10 4.20 15.69
CA ASP A 323 5.01 5.63 15.36
C ASP A 323 3.99 6.32 16.27
N GLY A 324 2.79 5.74 16.39
CA GLY A 324 1.68 6.34 17.13
C GLY A 324 1.84 6.34 18.66
N TYR A 325 2.25 5.21 19.26
CA TYR A 325 2.31 5.08 20.72
C TYR A 325 3.66 5.45 21.33
N PHE A 326 4.75 5.39 20.56
CA PHE A 326 6.10 5.44 21.11
C PHE A 326 7.01 6.47 20.47
N ILE A 327 6.80 6.88 19.22
CA ILE A 327 7.66 7.88 18.58
C ILE A 327 7.03 9.27 18.65
N LEU A 328 5.85 9.44 18.05
CA LEU A 328 5.13 10.73 17.99
C LEU A 328 4.93 11.40 19.35
N PRO A 329 4.57 10.71 20.45
CA PRO A 329 4.37 11.39 21.73
C PRO A 329 5.63 12.12 22.24
N TYR A 330 6.82 11.59 21.96
CA TYR A 330 8.08 12.21 22.37
C TYR A 330 8.54 13.25 21.35
N THR A 331 8.45 12.95 20.06
CA THR A 331 8.95 13.85 19.01
C THR A 331 8.06 15.09 18.88
N LEU A 332 6.74 14.92 18.93
CA LEU A 332 5.79 16.02 18.92
C LEU A 332 5.87 16.84 20.22
N GLY A 333 6.00 16.17 21.37
CA GLY A 333 6.19 16.83 22.66
C GLY A 333 7.48 17.69 22.70
N GLY A 334 8.58 17.15 22.18
CA GLY A 334 9.85 17.87 22.05
C GLY A 334 9.75 19.07 21.09
N TYR A 335 9.09 18.89 19.94
CA TYR A 335 8.85 19.98 18.99
C TYR A 335 8.00 21.10 19.61
N LEU A 336 6.90 20.74 20.27
CA LEU A 336 6.00 21.70 20.91
C LEU A 336 6.64 22.40 22.13
N GLY A 337 7.45 21.70 22.90
CA GLY A 337 8.15 22.28 24.05
C GLY A 337 9.37 23.13 23.67
N GLY A 338 10.05 22.80 22.57
CA GLY A 338 11.28 23.46 22.13
C GLY A 338 11.08 24.62 21.14
N THR A 339 9.86 24.85 20.66
CA THR A 339 9.57 25.81 19.60
C THR A 339 8.63 26.91 20.10
N GLN A 340 8.92 28.16 19.74
CA GLN A 340 7.96 29.25 19.93
C GLN A 340 6.97 29.30 18.78
N PHE A 341 5.68 29.35 19.11
CA PHE A 341 4.58 29.41 18.15
C PHE A 341 3.87 30.75 18.27
N PRO A 342 4.16 31.72 17.39
CA PRO A 342 3.31 32.90 17.26
C PRO A 342 1.88 32.44 16.96
N LYS A 343 0.90 33.04 17.62
CA LYS A 343 -0.51 32.74 17.35
C LYS A 343 -0.82 33.05 15.89
N VAL A 344 -1.42 32.10 15.19
CA VAL A 344 -1.88 32.24 13.81
C VAL A 344 -3.40 32.25 13.81
N SER A 345 -3.98 33.25 13.14
CA SER A 345 -5.42 33.26 12.86
C SER A 345 -5.71 32.51 11.56
N THR A 346 -6.86 31.86 11.47
CA THR A 346 -7.41 31.31 10.20
C THR A 346 -7.76 32.40 9.19
N ASP A 347 -7.73 33.67 9.58
CA ASP A 347 -7.87 34.84 8.69
C ASP A 347 -6.55 35.28 8.05
N ALA A 348 -5.43 34.64 8.40
CA ALA A 348 -4.14 34.94 7.80
C ALA A 348 -4.17 34.74 6.26
N PRO A 349 -3.42 35.55 5.49
CA PRO A 349 -3.49 35.53 4.03
C PRO A 349 -3.17 34.15 3.42
N GLU A 350 -2.32 33.36 4.07
CA GLU A 350 -1.94 32.02 3.63
C GLU A 350 -3.11 31.03 3.70
N PHE A 351 -4.01 31.17 4.67
CA PHE A 351 -5.23 30.38 4.73
C PHE A 351 -6.19 30.75 3.60
N ALA A 352 -6.36 32.06 3.34
CA ALA A 352 -7.20 32.53 2.25
C ALA A 352 -6.67 32.08 0.88
N GLU A 353 -5.34 32.10 0.70
CA GLU A 353 -4.69 31.60 -0.50
C GLU A 353 -4.85 30.08 -0.67
N ALA A 354 -4.62 29.30 0.39
CA ALA A 354 -4.80 27.85 0.36
C ALA A 354 -6.25 27.46 0.03
N GLU A 355 -7.23 28.08 0.69
CA GLU A 355 -8.66 27.85 0.40
C GLU A 355 -9.03 28.24 -1.04
N LYS A 356 -8.55 29.38 -1.53
CA LYS A 356 -8.77 29.82 -2.91
C LYS A 356 -8.19 28.82 -3.91
N ASN A 357 -7.01 28.28 -3.65
CA ASN A 357 -6.39 27.25 -4.49
C ASN A 357 -7.24 25.98 -4.51
N VAL A 358 -7.69 25.49 -3.35
CA VAL A 358 -8.59 24.34 -3.24
C VAL A 358 -9.88 24.57 -4.02
N LYS A 359 -10.52 25.73 -3.82
CA LYS A 359 -11.75 26.10 -4.53
C LYS A 359 -11.53 26.14 -6.04
N SER A 360 -10.43 26.70 -6.52
CA SER A 360 -10.12 26.74 -7.95
C SER A 360 -9.99 25.35 -8.59
N VAL A 361 -9.47 24.37 -7.84
CA VAL A 361 -9.38 22.97 -8.30
C VAL A 361 -10.78 22.33 -8.36
N ILE A 362 -11.60 22.55 -7.33
CA ILE A 362 -12.99 22.06 -7.30
C ILE A 362 -13.79 22.65 -8.47
N ASP A 363 -13.74 23.98 -8.63
CA ASP A 363 -14.45 24.69 -9.69
C ASP A 363 -13.98 24.21 -11.06
N ARG A 364 -12.67 23.98 -11.24
CA ARG A 364 -12.12 23.43 -12.48
C ARG A 364 -12.66 22.02 -12.77
N LEU A 365 -12.70 21.12 -11.78
CA LEU A 365 -13.21 19.76 -11.94
C LEU A 365 -14.68 19.74 -12.36
N LEU A 366 -15.52 20.59 -11.74
CA LEU A 366 -16.95 20.70 -12.06
C LEU A 366 -17.19 21.41 -13.41
N ALA A 367 -16.30 22.32 -13.80
CA ALA A 367 -16.40 23.03 -15.07
C ALA A 367 -16.08 22.14 -16.29
N VAL A 368 -15.37 21.01 -16.12
CA VAL A 368 -15.09 20.10 -17.23
C VAL A 368 -16.40 19.43 -17.69
N LYS A 369 -16.87 19.80 -18.88
CA LYS A 369 -18.08 19.24 -19.51
C LYS A 369 -17.75 18.07 -20.44
N GLY A 370 -16.91 17.16 -19.94
CA GLY A 370 -16.45 16.00 -20.69
C GLY A 370 -17.50 14.90 -20.83
N THR A 371 -17.09 13.76 -21.40
CA THR A 371 -17.97 12.61 -21.66
C THR A 371 -17.55 11.33 -20.94
N LYS A 372 -16.40 11.34 -20.26
CA LYS A 372 -15.83 10.16 -19.60
C LYS A 372 -16.02 10.24 -18.09
N SER A 373 -16.41 9.15 -17.46
CA SER A 373 -16.53 9.07 -16.00
C SER A 373 -15.16 9.12 -15.33
N VAL A 374 -15.13 9.48 -14.05
CA VAL A 374 -13.90 9.41 -13.24
C VAL A 374 -13.32 7.98 -13.21
N ASP A 375 -14.18 6.97 -13.14
CA ASP A 375 -13.81 5.55 -13.16
C ASP A 375 -13.08 5.14 -14.43
N TYR A 376 -13.42 5.73 -15.57
CA TYR A 376 -12.72 5.47 -16.83
C TYR A 376 -11.23 5.81 -16.71
N PHE A 377 -10.91 7.00 -16.18
CA PHE A 377 -9.53 7.43 -15.99
C PHE A 377 -8.81 6.60 -14.94
N HIS A 378 -9.47 6.29 -13.82
CA HIS A 378 -8.86 5.48 -12.76
C HIS A 378 -8.54 4.06 -13.25
N LYS A 379 -9.46 3.42 -13.98
CA LYS A 379 -9.25 2.10 -14.59
C LYS A 379 -8.11 2.11 -15.60
N LYS A 380 -8.06 3.11 -16.48
CA LYS A 380 -6.97 3.27 -17.45
C LYS A 380 -5.63 3.46 -16.77
N LEU A 381 -5.56 4.35 -15.78
CA LEU A 381 -4.34 4.57 -15.01
C LEU A 381 -3.88 3.28 -14.33
N GLY A 382 -4.80 2.59 -13.66
CA GLY A 382 -4.50 1.33 -12.97
C GLY A 382 -3.94 0.27 -13.91
N LYS A 383 -4.45 0.18 -15.15
CA LYS A 383 -3.93 -0.72 -16.17
C LYS A 383 -2.49 -0.35 -16.59
N ILE A 384 -2.22 0.92 -16.87
CA ILE A 384 -0.85 1.39 -17.20
C ILE A 384 0.11 1.04 -16.06
N MET A 385 -0.29 1.36 -14.82
CA MET A 385 0.52 1.10 -13.63
C MET A 385 0.77 -0.38 -13.41
N TRP A 386 -0.25 -1.23 -13.55
CA TRP A 386 -0.10 -2.68 -13.38
C TRP A 386 0.80 -3.31 -14.44
N ASP A 387 0.59 -2.94 -15.71
CA ASP A 387 1.27 -3.54 -16.85
C ASP A 387 2.74 -3.10 -16.98
N LYS A 388 3.07 -1.84 -16.63
CA LYS A 388 4.38 -1.23 -16.90
C LYS A 388 5.15 -0.74 -15.67
N VAL A 389 4.47 -0.52 -14.54
CA VAL A 389 5.05 0.02 -13.28
C VAL A 389 4.75 -0.90 -12.09
N GLY A 390 4.40 -2.16 -12.36
CA GLY A 390 3.98 -3.15 -11.38
C GLY A 390 5.11 -4.10 -10.98
N MET A 391 4.89 -5.39 -11.23
CA MET A 391 5.74 -6.51 -10.81
C MET A 391 7.11 -6.55 -11.49
N GLY A 392 7.11 -6.45 -12.83
CA GLY A 392 8.31 -6.39 -13.67
C GLY A 392 8.32 -5.06 -14.40
N ARG A 393 9.51 -4.49 -14.56
CA ARG A 393 9.70 -3.16 -15.15
C ARG A 393 10.89 -3.21 -16.08
N ASN A 394 10.82 -2.48 -17.19
CA ASN A 394 11.95 -2.27 -18.09
C ASN A 394 11.91 -0.85 -18.65
N GLU A 395 13.04 -0.39 -19.18
CA GLU A 395 13.24 0.99 -19.63
C GLU A 395 12.23 1.41 -20.70
N ALA A 396 11.92 0.53 -21.65
CA ALA A 396 10.95 0.79 -22.71
C ALA A 396 9.55 0.99 -22.13
N GLY A 397 9.07 0.03 -21.34
CA GLY A 397 7.76 0.09 -20.69
C GLY A 397 7.60 1.27 -19.74
N LEU A 398 8.66 1.65 -19.02
CA LEU A 398 8.64 2.82 -18.13
C LEU A 398 8.57 4.15 -18.89
N LYS A 399 9.31 4.29 -20.00
CA LYS A 399 9.21 5.47 -20.87
C LYS A 399 7.83 5.59 -21.51
N GLU A 400 7.27 4.48 -21.99
CA GLU A 400 5.90 4.43 -22.51
C GLU A 400 4.88 4.79 -21.43
N ALA A 401 5.02 4.26 -20.22
CA ALA A 401 4.12 4.57 -19.10
C ALA A 401 4.12 6.07 -18.78
N ILE A 402 5.29 6.72 -18.72
CA ILE A 402 5.39 8.17 -18.48
C ILE A 402 4.63 8.96 -19.55
N ALA A 403 4.80 8.60 -20.83
CA ALA A 403 4.08 9.25 -21.93
C ALA A 403 2.57 9.04 -21.82
N GLU A 404 2.11 7.81 -21.63
CA GLU A 404 0.69 7.46 -21.51
C GLU A 404 0.03 8.10 -20.28
N ILE A 405 0.73 8.19 -19.15
CA ILE A 405 0.23 8.87 -17.93
C ILE A 405 0.04 10.36 -18.19
N ARG A 406 0.99 11.02 -18.87
CA ARG A 406 0.88 12.44 -19.23
C ARG A 406 -0.29 12.69 -20.18
N GLU A 407 -0.43 11.86 -21.21
CA GLU A 407 -1.56 11.93 -22.14
C GLU A 407 -2.90 11.71 -21.41
N LEU A 408 -2.96 10.72 -20.52
CA LEU A 408 -4.17 10.42 -19.73
C LEU A 408 -4.51 11.56 -18.76
N ARG A 409 -3.52 12.21 -18.17
CA ARG A 409 -3.71 13.40 -17.32
C ARG A 409 -4.26 14.57 -18.12
N ASP A 410 -3.74 14.81 -19.31
CA ASP A 410 -4.22 15.88 -20.18
C ASP A 410 -5.65 15.60 -20.68
N ASP A 411 -5.97 14.33 -20.99
CA ASP A 411 -7.32 13.88 -21.35
C ASP A 411 -8.28 14.02 -20.16
N PHE A 412 -7.85 13.70 -18.93
CA PHE A 412 -8.66 13.88 -17.72
C PHE A 412 -9.15 15.32 -17.59
N TRP A 413 -8.26 16.30 -17.70
CA TRP A 413 -8.63 17.72 -17.58
C TRP A 413 -9.45 18.27 -18.75
N LYS A 414 -9.56 17.54 -19.87
CA LYS A 414 -10.38 17.90 -21.03
C LYS A 414 -11.74 17.20 -21.03
N ASN A 415 -11.79 15.95 -20.59
CA ASN A 415 -12.88 15.02 -20.88
C ASN A 415 -13.48 14.33 -19.66
N VAL A 416 -13.02 14.61 -18.43
CA VAL A 416 -13.71 14.13 -17.23
C VAL A 416 -15.09 14.77 -17.10
N ARG A 417 -16.07 13.94 -16.74
CA ARG A 417 -17.41 14.36 -16.37
C ARG A 417 -17.61 14.08 -14.88
N VAL A 418 -17.62 15.15 -14.09
CA VAL A 418 -18.04 15.12 -12.69
C VAL A 418 -19.49 15.56 -12.62
N LEU A 419 -20.31 14.79 -11.90
CA LEU A 419 -21.73 15.10 -11.71
C LEU A 419 -21.96 15.65 -10.30
N GLY A 420 -23.07 16.35 -10.11
CA GLY A 420 -23.41 17.00 -8.84
C GLY A 420 -22.73 18.35 -8.66
N GLU A 421 -22.88 18.92 -7.47
CA GLU A 421 -22.42 20.25 -7.09
C GLU A 421 -21.30 20.18 -6.02
N SER A 422 -20.69 21.32 -5.71
CA SER A 422 -19.62 21.42 -4.70
C SER A 422 -20.15 21.44 -3.26
N GLU A 423 -21.34 22.01 -3.03
CA GLU A 423 -21.99 22.21 -1.72
C GLU A 423 -22.96 21.07 -1.36
N GLU A 424 -22.55 19.83 -1.64
CA GLU A 424 -23.30 18.62 -1.30
C GLU A 424 -22.37 17.42 -1.04
N LEU A 425 -22.97 16.32 -0.59
CA LEU A 425 -22.32 15.02 -0.58
C LEU A 425 -22.09 14.57 -2.02
N ASN A 426 -20.84 14.67 -2.49
CA ASN A 426 -20.48 14.40 -3.88
C ASN A 426 -19.27 13.47 -3.99
N GLN A 427 -19.53 12.16 -3.92
CA GLN A 427 -18.48 11.14 -4.07
C GLN A 427 -17.79 11.16 -5.44
N SER A 428 -18.46 11.68 -6.48
CA SER A 428 -17.87 11.82 -7.81
C SER A 428 -16.77 12.87 -7.81
N LEU A 429 -17.03 14.03 -7.21
CA LEU A 429 -16.05 15.11 -7.03
C LEU A 429 -14.86 14.67 -6.18
N GLU A 430 -15.12 14.02 -5.04
CA GLU A 430 -14.07 13.48 -4.17
C GLU A 430 -13.16 12.51 -4.91
N LYS A 431 -13.77 11.58 -5.67
CA LYS A 431 -13.02 10.63 -6.49
C LYS A 431 -12.23 11.34 -7.59
N ALA A 432 -12.80 12.37 -8.23
CA ALA A 432 -12.13 13.14 -9.26
C ALA A 432 -10.86 13.82 -8.72
N GLY A 433 -10.94 14.42 -7.52
CA GLY A 433 -9.79 14.97 -6.82
C GLY A 433 -8.70 13.93 -6.57
N ARG A 434 -9.08 12.76 -6.01
CA ARG A 434 -8.15 11.64 -5.76
C ARG A 434 -7.50 11.13 -7.05
N VAL A 435 -8.25 11.01 -8.14
CA VAL A 435 -7.71 10.56 -9.44
C VAL A 435 -6.75 11.60 -10.05
N ALA A 436 -7.04 12.89 -9.91
CA ALA A 436 -6.11 13.94 -10.30
C ALA A 436 -4.78 13.81 -9.54
N ASP A 437 -4.82 13.60 -8.23
CA ASP A 437 -3.63 13.37 -7.41
C ASP A 437 -2.90 12.06 -7.79
N PHE A 438 -3.63 10.99 -8.10
CA PHE A 438 -3.04 9.73 -8.59
C PHE A 438 -2.34 9.86 -9.95
N LEU A 439 -2.89 10.65 -10.88
CA LEU A 439 -2.27 10.88 -12.20
C LEU A 439 -0.91 11.58 -12.06
N GLU A 440 -0.79 12.53 -11.13
CA GLU A 440 0.47 13.21 -10.85
C GLU A 440 1.46 12.29 -10.11
N LEU A 441 1.00 11.54 -9.09
CA LEU A 441 1.84 10.59 -8.36
C LEU A 441 2.36 9.45 -9.26
N ALA A 442 1.51 8.92 -10.15
CA ALA A 442 1.87 7.83 -11.04
C ALA A 442 3.05 8.19 -11.95
N GLU A 443 3.11 9.43 -12.43
CA GLU A 443 4.23 9.93 -13.20
C GLU A 443 5.52 9.90 -12.36
N LEU A 444 5.48 10.40 -11.12
CA LEU A 444 6.63 10.37 -10.22
C LEU A 444 7.09 8.93 -9.92
N MET A 445 6.16 8.00 -9.71
CA MET A 445 6.48 6.58 -9.51
C MET A 445 7.20 5.97 -10.71
N ALA A 446 6.76 6.29 -11.94
CA ALA A 446 7.38 5.80 -13.16
C ALA A 446 8.75 6.46 -13.40
N VAL A 447 8.91 7.75 -13.08
CA VAL A 447 10.20 8.47 -13.15
C VAL A 447 11.21 7.88 -12.16
N ASP A 448 10.82 7.67 -10.91
CA ASP A 448 11.68 7.04 -9.90
C ASP A 448 12.06 5.60 -10.30
N ALA A 449 11.12 4.83 -10.83
CA ALA A 449 11.39 3.49 -11.36
C ALA A 449 12.33 3.49 -12.56
N LEU A 450 12.25 4.50 -13.43
CA LEU A 450 13.12 4.63 -14.61
C LEU A 450 14.54 5.04 -14.22
N HIS A 451 14.64 5.97 -13.27
CA HIS A 451 15.89 6.44 -12.70
C HIS A 451 16.65 5.30 -12.00
N ARG A 452 15.94 4.47 -11.22
CA ARG A 452 16.51 3.34 -10.50
C ARG A 452 16.76 2.17 -11.46
N ARG A 453 18.02 2.01 -11.88
CA ARG A 453 18.46 0.99 -12.87
C ARG A 453 19.02 -0.26 -12.19
N GLU A 454 18.33 -0.74 -11.17
CA GLU A 454 18.69 -1.92 -10.40
C GLU A 454 17.46 -2.76 -10.05
N SER A 455 17.63 -3.98 -9.54
CA SER A 455 16.54 -4.70 -8.89
C SER A 455 16.81 -4.82 -7.40
N CYS A 456 15.94 -4.22 -6.60
CA CYS A 456 16.04 -4.18 -5.14
C CYS A 456 14.65 -4.34 -4.52
N GLY A 457 14.46 -5.41 -3.75
CA GLY A 457 13.20 -5.66 -3.03
C GLY A 457 11.97 -5.73 -3.93
N GLY A 458 10.98 -4.86 -3.68
CA GLY A 458 9.75 -4.72 -4.46
C GLY A 458 9.91 -3.96 -5.78
N HIS A 459 11.10 -3.47 -6.10
CA HIS A 459 11.46 -2.90 -7.39
C HIS A 459 12.28 -3.90 -8.19
N PHE A 460 11.74 -4.34 -9.33
CA PHE A 460 12.37 -5.33 -10.18
C PHE A 460 12.50 -4.81 -11.61
N ARG A 461 13.74 -4.56 -12.02
CA ARG A 461 14.16 -4.22 -13.38
C ARG A 461 14.57 -5.49 -14.09
N GLU A 462 13.89 -5.82 -15.19
CA GLU A 462 14.17 -7.01 -16.00
C GLU A 462 15.60 -6.99 -16.56
N GLU A 463 16.18 -5.81 -16.72
CA GLU A 463 17.56 -5.62 -17.17
C GLU A 463 18.58 -5.85 -16.05
N SER A 464 18.15 -5.87 -14.77
CA SER A 464 18.99 -6.03 -13.60
C SER A 464 18.60 -7.27 -12.80
N GLN A 465 18.84 -8.44 -13.39
CA GLN A 465 18.58 -9.74 -12.76
C GLN A 465 19.74 -10.71 -12.97
N THR A 466 19.83 -11.73 -12.13
CA THR A 466 20.77 -12.85 -12.31
C THR A 466 20.29 -13.77 -13.45
N GLU A 467 21.12 -14.72 -13.88
CA GLU A 467 20.72 -15.74 -14.87
C GLU A 467 19.48 -16.56 -14.44
N ASP A 468 19.29 -16.73 -13.14
CA ASP A 468 18.11 -17.38 -12.54
C ASP A 468 16.86 -16.49 -12.42
N ASN A 469 16.86 -15.26 -12.96
CA ASN A 469 15.81 -14.25 -12.79
C ASN A 469 15.60 -13.75 -11.35
N GLU A 470 16.67 -13.74 -10.55
CA GLU A 470 16.65 -13.12 -9.23
C GLU A 470 17.09 -11.66 -9.27
N ALA A 471 16.62 -10.87 -8.31
CA ALA A 471 16.95 -9.45 -8.22
C ALA A 471 18.47 -9.24 -8.07
N LYS A 472 19.06 -8.49 -9.00
CA LYS A 472 20.45 -8.02 -8.91
C LYS A 472 20.46 -6.56 -8.47
N ARG A 473 20.86 -6.33 -7.22
CA ARG A 473 21.00 -5.00 -6.61
C ARG A 473 22.31 -4.34 -7.04
N ASP A 474 22.32 -3.01 -7.17
CA ASP A 474 23.52 -2.23 -7.49
C ASP A 474 23.84 -1.31 -6.30
N ASP A 475 24.67 -1.85 -5.41
CA ASP A 475 25.10 -1.18 -4.18
C ASP A 475 26.09 -0.04 -4.42
N GLU A 476 26.68 0.09 -5.61
CA GLU A 476 27.61 1.18 -5.92
C GLU A 476 26.85 2.45 -6.30
N ASN A 477 25.80 2.32 -7.11
CA ASN A 477 25.09 3.48 -7.66
C ASN A 477 23.79 3.82 -6.93
N PHE A 478 23.16 2.86 -6.24
CA PHE A 478 21.82 3.01 -5.69
C PHE A 478 21.68 2.77 -4.18
N SER A 479 22.79 2.88 -3.43
CA SER A 479 22.82 2.78 -1.96
C SER A 479 22.33 4.06 -1.26
N TYR A 480 21.17 4.56 -1.67
CA TYR A 480 20.55 5.77 -1.13
C TYR A 480 19.03 5.65 -1.05
N ALA A 481 18.42 6.40 -0.14
CA ALA A 481 16.99 6.68 -0.18
C ALA A 481 16.74 7.90 -1.09
N ALA A 482 15.79 7.76 -2.02
CA ALA A 482 15.40 8.84 -2.92
C ALA A 482 14.39 9.74 -2.22
N ALA A 483 14.68 11.04 -2.12
CA ALA A 483 13.75 12.06 -1.65
C ALA A 483 13.46 13.05 -2.79
N TRP A 484 12.28 12.95 -3.38
CA TRP A 484 11.89 13.78 -4.52
C TRP A 484 11.26 15.08 -4.07
N GLU A 485 11.65 16.19 -4.68
CA GLU A 485 11.09 17.53 -4.49
C GLU A 485 10.17 17.89 -5.67
N PHE A 486 8.98 18.39 -5.35
CA PHE A 486 8.00 18.82 -6.33
C PHE A 486 8.42 20.13 -7.00
N LYS A 487 8.44 20.17 -8.34
CA LYS A 487 8.78 21.37 -9.13
C LYS A 487 7.62 21.92 -9.95
N GLY A 488 6.42 21.36 -9.79
CA GLY A 488 5.24 21.68 -10.60
C GLY A 488 4.79 20.50 -11.47
N VAL A 489 3.51 20.50 -11.84
CA VAL A 489 2.93 19.46 -12.69
C VAL A 489 3.54 19.55 -14.09
N GLY A 490 4.14 18.45 -14.57
CA GLY A 490 4.81 18.39 -15.86
C GLY A 490 6.25 18.93 -15.88
N ALA A 491 6.73 19.49 -14.77
CA ALA A 491 8.15 19.79 -14.58
C ALA A 491 8.90 18.54 -14.11
N GLU A 492 10.19 18.45 -14.44
CA GLU A 492 11.03 17.36 -13.94
C GLU A 492 11.23 17.50 -12.42
N PRO A 493 10.88 16.50 -11.61
CA PRO A 493 11.06 16.56 -10.16
C PRO A 493 12.55 16.53 -9.82
N LYS A 494 12.94 17.19 -8.73
CA LYS A 494 14.35 17.20 -8.30
C LYS A 494 14.60 16.06 -7.32
N LEU A 495 15.58 15.22 -7.61
CA LEU A 495 16.03 14.18 -6.71
C LEU A 495 17.04 14.73 -5.69
N HIS A 496 16.79 14.45 -4.42
CA HIS A 496 17.77 14.54 -3.33
C HIS A 496 18.10 13.12 -2.89
N LYS A 497 19.39 12.79 -2.79
CA LYS A 497 19.86 11.46 -2.38
C LYS A 497 20.28 11.49 -0.92
N GLU A 498 19.67 10.65 -0.11
CA GLU A 498 20.11 10.39 1.26
C GLU A 498 20.92 9.10 1.28
N GLU A 499 22.24 9.23 1.37
CA GLU A 499 23.18 8.09 1.33
C GLU A 499 22.99 7.17 2.53
N LEU A 500 22.91 5.87 2.29
CA LEU A 500 22.72 4.87 3.33
C LEU A 500 24.06 4.39 3.88
N THR A 501 24.28 4.60 5.18
CA THR A 501 25.47 4.11 5.88
C THR A 501 25.12 2.88 6.72
N PHE A 502 25.79 1.76 6.46
CA PHE A 502 25.55 0.50 7.14
C PHE A 502 26.62 0.24 8.20
N GLU A 503 26.34 0.48 9.48
CA GLU A 503 27.31 0.25 10.57
C GLU A 503 27.31 -1.21 11.04
N TYR A 504 26.13 -1.76 11.38
CA TYR A 504 25.99 -3.06 12.05
C TYR A 504 25.77 -4.23 11.08
N CYS A 505 24.98 -4.03 10.03
CA CYS A 505 24.63 -5.06 9.05
C CYS A 505 25.05 -4.60 7.66
N LYS A 506 26.22 -5.07 7.19
CA LYS A 506 26.72 -4.74 5.85
C LYS A 506 25.85 -5.38 4.77
N PRO A 507 25.60 -4.70 3.63
CA PRO A 507 24.84 -5.28 2.54
C PRO A 507 25.48 -6.59 2.05
N SER A 508 24.67 -7.64 1.94
CA SER A 508 25.05 -8.91 1.35
C SER A 508 24.04 -9.31 0.27
N GLN A 509 24.40 -10.31 -0.55
CA GLN A 509 23.45 -10.89 -1.50
C GLN A 509 22.28 -11.51 -0.72
N ARG A 510 21.06 -11.11 -1.05
CA ARG A 510 19.83 -11.64 -0.49
C ARG A 510 19.37 -12.84 -1.33
N SER A 511 19.80 -14.05 -0.96
CA SER A 511 19.43 -15.30 -1.62
C SER A 511 18.43 -16.11 -0.78
N TYR A 512 17.48 -16.77 -1.46
CA TYR A 512 16.48 -17.68 -0.89
C TYR A 512 16.63 -19.11 -1.42
N LYS A 513 17.73 -19.40 -2.11
CA LYS A 513 18.10 -20.76 -2.52
C LYS A 513 18.67 -21.54 -1.33
#